data_AF-A0A8T3PCM0-F1
#
_entry.id   AF-A0A8T3PCM0-F1
#
_cell.length_a   1.000
_cell.length_b   1.000
_cell.length_c   1.000
_cell.angle_alpha   90.00
_cell.angle_beta   90.00
_cell.angle_gamma   90.00
#
_symmetry.space_group_name_H-M   'P 1'
#
loop_
_entity.id
_entity.type
_entity.pdbx_description
1 polymer ?
#
loop_
_entity_poly.entity_id
_entity_poly.type
_entity_poly.pdbx_seq_one_letter_code
_entity_poly.pdbx_strand_id
1 'polypeptide(L)'
;YIATLAALAEQGLDGNVSIKLTQMGLDLDRDLCRENIWRVVEKAAESGAFVRIDMEDHTRTDATLEVAREAHGWYRHTGVVIQSYLRRSAADVEALIGEGIRVRLCKGAYDEPADVAFASKAEVDESYRVLMERLLRDGHYPGIATHDEQLIAHAREFTQREGIGPARFEFQMLYGVRRDLQHALVADGYTVRVYVPYGREWYPYFMRRLAERPANLLFLLRNLVRDRG
;
A
#
# COMPACT_ATOMS: atom_id res chain seq x y z
N TYR A 1 -11.99 -12.71 2.72
CA TYR A 1 -12.00 -11.88 1.50
C TYR A 1 -13.31 -11.94 0.75
N ILE A 2 -13.75 -13.09 0.22
CA ILE A 2 -15.04 -13.20 -0.51
C ILE A 2 -16.23 -12.65 0.31
N ALA A 3 -16.38 -13.11 1.55
CA ALA A 3 -17.45 -12.62 2.44
C ALA A 3 -17.33 -11.10 2.71
N THR A 4 -16.11 -10.60 2.84
CA THR A 4 -15.83 -9.17 3.02
C THR A 4 -16.27 -8.36 1.81
N LEU A 5 -15.94 -8.82 0.61
CA LEU A 5 -16.31 -8.17 -0.66
C LEU A 5 -17.82 -8.16 -0.85
N ALA A 6 -18.51 -9.27 -0.51
CA ALA A 6 -19.96 -9.34 -0.51
C ALA A 6 -20.58 -8.32 0.45
N ALA A 7 -20.11 -8.28 1.70
CA ALA A 7 -20.61 -7.32 2.70
C ALA A 7 -20.36 -5.86 2.30
N LEU A 8 -19.20 -5.53 1.72
CA LEU A 8 -18.92 -4.19 1.21
C LEU A 8 -19.91 -3.78 0.10
N ALA A 9 -20.20 -4.72 -0.81
CA ALA A 9 -21.15 -4.49 -1.90
C ALA A 9 -22.60 -4.32 -1.39
N GLU A 10 -23.04 -5.16 -0.46
CA GLU A 10 -24.37 -5.08 0.17
C GLU A 10 -24.59 -3.73 0.89
N GLN A 11 -23.53 -3.14 1.44
CA GLN A 11 -23.56 -1.85 2.11
C GLN A 11 -23.32 -0.66 1.15
N GLY A 12 -23.12 -0.91 -0.15
CA GLY A 12 -22.87 0.14 -1.14
C GLY A 12 -21.55 0.91 -0.94
N LEU A 13 -20.55 0.29 -0.33
CA LEU A 13 -19.26 0.91 -0.03
C LEU A 13 -18.27 0.76 -1.18
N ASP A 14 -17.38 1.76 -1.38
CA ASP A 14 -16.23 1.65 -2.30
C ASP A 14 -15.26 0.57 -1.80
N GLY A 15 -15.41 -0.64 -2.34
CA GLY A 15 -14.71 -1.82 -1.88
C GLY A 15 -13.24 -1.79 -2.27
N ASN A 16 -12.35 -1.91 -1.28
CA ASN A 16 -10.92 -2.09 -1.52
C ASN A 16 -10.36 -3.07 -0.49
N VAL A 17 -9.78 -4.18 -0.95
CA VAL A 17 -9.16 -5.19 -0.08
C VAL A 17 -7.68 -5.31 -0.40
N SER A 18 -6.85 -5.52 0.62
CA SER A 18 -5.42 -5.80 0.47
C SER A 18 -5.13 -7.24 0.87
N ILE A 19 -4.36 -7.94 0.05
CA ILE A 19 -4.06 -9.37 0.20
C ILE A 19 -2.56 -9.63 0.14
N LYS A 20 -2.08 -10.65 0.87
CA LYS A 20 -0.70 -11.12 0.82
C LYS A 20 -0.67 -12.49 0.15
N LEU A 21 0.27 -12.70 -0.77
CA LEU A 21 0.30 -13.94 -1.57
C LEU A 21 0.70 -15.14 -0.72
N THR A 22 1.53 -14.96 0.31
CA THR A 22 1.82 -16.04 1.27
C THR A 22 0.57 -16.57 1.97
N GLN A 23 -0.39 -15.70 2.29
CA GLN A 23 -1.69 -16.10 2.86
C GLN A 23 -2.61 -16.78 1.84
N MET A 24 -2.29 -16.68 0.56
CA MET A 24 -3.01 -17.35 -0.53
C MET A 24 -2.35 -18.67 -0.94
N GLY A 25 -1.16 -18.97 -0.40
CA GLY A 25 -0.44 -20.23 -0.66
C GLY A 25 0.83 -20.08 -1.47
N LEU A 26 1.37 -18.87 -1.69
CA LEU A 26 2.56 -18.65 -2.53
C LEU A 26 3.75 -19.55 -2.15
N ASP A 27 4.02 -19.69 -0.85
CA ASP A 27 5.14 -20.50 -0.35
C ASP A 27 4.81 -22.00 -0.26
N LEU A 28 3.56 -22.39 -0.56
CA LEU A 28 3.08 -23.77 -0.48
C LEU A 28 2.98 -24.38 -1.88
N ASP A 29 2.20 -23.74 -2.75
CA ASP A 29 1.92 -24.16 -4.12
C ASP A 29 1.48 -22.96 -4.95
N ARG A 30 2.16 -22.73 -6.08
CA ARG A 30 1.92 -21.56 -6.94
C ARG A 30 0.55 -21.62 -7.61
N ASP A 31 0.08 -22.79 -8.00
CA ASP A 31 -1.21 -22.94 -8.67
C ASP A 31 -2.36 -22.76 -7.67
N LEU A 32 -2.20 -23.26 -6.44
CA LEU A 32 -3.12 -22.97 -5.34
C LEU A 32 -3.19 -21.47 -5.03
N CYS A 33 -2.04 -20.79 -5.01
CA CYS A 33 -1.97 -19.34 -4.83
C CYS A 33 -2.78 -18.63 -5.92
N ARG A 34 -2.56 -19.00 -7.18
CA ARG A 34 -3.29 -18.43 -8.32
C ARG A 34 -4.79 -18.72 -8.20
N GLU A 35 -5.21 -19.95 -7.96
CA GLU A 35 -6.64 -20.27 -7.80
C GLU A 35 -7.31 -19.41 -6.72
N ASN A 36 -6.67 -19.25 -5.56
CA ASN A 36 -7.19 -18.42 -4.48
C ASN A 36 -7.27 -16.94 -4.84
N ILE A 37 -6.26 -16.41 -5.54
CA ILE A 37 -6.25 -15.02 -6.03
C ILE A 37 -7.38 -14.79 -7.03
N TRP A 38 -7.58 -15.69 -7.99
CA TRP A 38 -8.60 -15.52 -9.04
C TRP A 38 -9.99 -15.44 -8.43
N ARG A 39 -10.30 -16.32 -7.45
CA ARG A 39 -11.58 -16.29 -6.74
C ARG A 39 -11.85 -14.96 -6.03
N VAL A 40 -10.80 -14.32 -5.47
CA VAL A 40 -10.94 -13.02 -4.80
C VAL A 40 -11.09 -11.89 -5.83
N VAL A 41 -10.29 -11.91 -6.89
CA VAL A 41 -10.29 -10.85 -7.91
C VAL A 41 -11.56 -10.89 -8.76
N GLU A 42 -12.04 -12.07 -9.15
CA GLU A 42 -13.33 -12.25 -9.83
C GLU A 42 -14.46 -11.71 -8.96
N LYS A 43 -14.48 -12.05 -7.66
CA LYS A 43 -15.50 -11.55 -6.74
C LYS A 43 -15.46 -10.02 -6.60
N ALA A 44 -14.27 -9.43 -6.60
CA ALA A 44 -14.12 -7.99 -6.54
C ALA A 44 -14.60 -7.32 -7.83
N ALA A 45 -14.31 -7.92 -8.99
CA ALA A 45 -14.76 -7.41 -10.29
C ALA A 45 -16.30 -7.41 -10.39
N GLU A 46 -16.98 -8.46 -9.91
CA GLU A 46 -18.45 -8.52 -9.86
C GLU A 46 -19.08 -7.37 -9.07
N SER A 47 -18.41 -6.90 -8.02
CA SER A 47 -18.91 -5.84 -7.14
C SER A 47 -18.31 -4.45 -7.42
N GLY A 48 -17.49 -4.33 -8.47
CA GLY A 48 -16.75 -3.09 -8.76
C GLY A 48 -15.67 -2.73 -7.74
N ALA A 49 -15.37 -3.63 -6.81
CA ALA A 49 -14.33 -3.44 -5.79
C ALA A 49 -12.92 -3.60 -6.39
N PHE A 50 -11.92 -3.11 -5.67
CA PHE A 50 -10.51 -3.17 -6.04
C PHE A 50 -9.73 -4.14 -5.14
N VAL A 51 -8.80 -4.89 -5.74
CA VAL A 51 -7.86 -5.76 -5.02
C VAL A 51 -6.45 -5.21 -5.12
N ARG A 52 -5.84 -4.95 -3.97
CA ARG A 52 -4.43 -4.62 -3.85
C ARG A 52 -3.64 -5.85 -3.43
N ILE A 53 -2.69 -6.28 -4.25
CA ILE A 53 -1.70 -7.27 -3.85
C ILE A 53 -0.59 -6.53 -3.10
N ASP A 54 -0.51 -6.78 -1.79
CA ASP A 54 0.54 -6.24 -0.95
C ASP A 54 1.88 -6.90 -1.27
N MET A 55 2.93 -6.09 -1.30
CA MET A 55 4.29 -6.58 -1.45
C MET A 55 4.82 -7.07 -0.10
N GLU A 56 5.45 -8.23 -0.14
CA GLU A 56 6.13 -8.84 0.99
C GLU A 56 7.64 -8.51 0.93
N ASP A 57 8.52 -9.32 1.50
CA ASP A 57 9.97 -9.08 1.39
C ASP A 57 10.50 -9.36 -0.03
N HIS A 58 11.75 -8.95 -0.26
CA HIS A 58 12.40 -8.98 -1.58
C HIS A 58 12.40 -10.36 -2.26
N THR A 59 12.41 -11.47 -1.49
CA THR A 59 12.47 -12.82 -2.07
C THR A 59 11.20 -13.21 -2.83
N ARG A 60 10.10 -12.50 -2.57
CA ARG A 60 8.77 -12.74 -3.16
C ARG A 60 8.39 -11.71 -4.22
N THR A 61 9.22 -10.69 -4.46
CA THR A 61 8.87 -9.58 -5.37
C THR A 61 8.55 -10.05 -6.77
N ASP A 62 9.40 -10.89 -7.38
CA ASP A 62 9.18 -11.35 -8.77
C ASP A 62 7.89 -12.15 -8.93
N ALA A 63 7.67 -13.14 -8.05
CA ALA A 63 6.44 -13.93 -8.06
C ALA A 63 5.20 -13.06 -7.79
N THR A 64 5.33 -12.02 -6.97
CA THR A 64 4.24 -11.08 -6.70
C THR A 64 3.90 -10.23 -7.92
N LEU A 65 4.91 -9.73 -8.63
CA LEU A 65 4.70 -8.96 -9.86
C LEU A 65 4.13 -9.82 -10.99
N GLU A 66 4.58 -11.07 -11.12
CA GLU A 66 4.03 -12.06 -12.06
C GLU A 66 2.53 -12.27 -11.83
N VAL A 67 2.14 -12.62 -10.60
CA VAL A 67 0.72 -12.84 -10.24
C VAL A 67 -0.11 -11.55 -10.42
N ALA A 68 0.45 -10.39 -10.06
CA ALA A 68 -0.25 -9.12 -10.22
C ALA A 68 -0.52 -8.77 -11.70
N ARG A 69 0.45 -9.04 -12.59
CA ARG A 69 0.29 -8.86 -14.04
C ARG A 69 -0.77 -9.77 -14.62
N GLU A 70 -0.73 -11.05 -14.26
CA GLU A 70 -1.74 -12.02 -14.70
C GLU A 70 -3.14 -11.60 -14.24
N ALA A 71 -3.31 -11.32 -12.94
CA ALA A 71 -4.59 -10.89 -12.38
C ALA A 71 -5.09 -9.58 -13.03
N HIS A 72 -4.21 -8.61 -13.29
CA HIS A 72 -4.57 -7.37 -13.97
C HIS A 72 -4.97 -7.59 -15.44
N GLY A 73 -4.34 -8.54 -16.13
CA GLY A 73 -4.68 -8.91 -17.50
C GLY A 73 -6.11 -9.44 -17.64
N TRP A 74 -6.58 -10.21 -16.66
CA TRP A 74 -7.97 -10.68 -16.59
C TRP A 74 -8.93 -9.60 -16.06
N TYR A 75 -8.52 -8.91 -14.98
CA TYR A 75 -9.36 -7.98 -14.24
C TYR A 75 -8.58 -6.71 -13.90
N ARG A 76 -8.92 -5.60 -14.58
CA ARG A 76 -8.28 -4.29 -14.41
C ARG A 76 -8.46 -3.68 -13.01
N HIS A 77 -9.31 -4.26 -12.17
CA HIS A 77 -9.55 -3.90 -10.77
C HIS A 77 -8.48 -4.45 -9.80
N THR A 78 -7.29 -4.79 -10.32
CA THR A 78 -6.16 -5.28 -9.54
C THR A 78 -4.96 -4.35 -9.67
N GLY A 79 -4.22 -4.16 -8.58
CA GLY A 79 -2.93 -3.50 -8.60
C GLY A 79 -2.00 -3.98 -7.49
N VAL A 80 -0.79 -3.46 -7.46
CA VAL A 80 0.31 -3.98 -6.64
C VAL A 80 0.93 -2.89 -5.75
N VAL A 81 1.70 -3.29 -4.75
CA VAL A 81 2.52 -2.39 -3.93
C VAL A 81 3.96 -2.40 -4.43
N ILE A 82 4.63 -1.25 -4.39
CA ILE A 82 6.08 -1.13 -4.58
C ILE A 82 6.69 -0.44 -3.35
N GLN A 83 7.86 -0.92 -2.94
CA GLN A 83 8.59 -0.40 -1.77
C GLN A 83 9.78 0.45 -2.24
N SER A 84 9.84 1.72 -1.85
CA SER A 84 10.88 2.65 -2.32
C SER A 84 12.29 2.30 -1.83
N TYR A 85 12.42 1.54 -0.75
CA TYR A 85 13.74 1.14 -0.24
C TYR A 85 14.47 0.10 -1.11
N LEU A 86 13.82 -0.59 -2.05
CA LEU A 86 14.48 -1.59 -2.88
C LEU A 86 15.12 -0.92 -4.09
N ARG A 87 16.35 -1.34 -4.42
CA ARG A 87 17.12 -0.79 -5.55
C ARG A 87 16.45 -1.07 -6.90
N ARG A 88 15.67 -2.15 -7.00
CA ARG A 88 14.94 -2.56 -8.22
C ARG A 88 13.70 -1.70 -8.53
N SER A 89 13.16 -0.99 -7.54
CA SER A 89 11.82 -0.40 -7.60
C SER A 89 11.63 0.62 -8.72
N ALA A 90 12.69 1.33 -9.13
CA ALA A 90 12.60 2.24 -10.28
C ALA A 90 12.24 1.51 -11.58
N ALA A 91 12.92 0.40 -11.87
CA ALA A 91 12.63 -0.39 -13.07
C ALA A 91 11.23 -1.03 -13.00
N ASP A 92 10.84 -1.54 -11.84
CA ASP A 92 9.51 -2.12 -11.64
C ASP A 92 8.40 -1.06 -11.82
N VAL A 93 8.59 0.16 -11.31
CA VAL A 93 7.63 1.27 -11.50
C VAL A 93 7.47 1.61 -12.98
N GLU A 94 8.56 1.71 -13.74
CA GLU A 94 8.49 1.99 -15.17
C GLU A 94 7.70 0.92 -15.93
N ALA A 95 7.96 -0.36 -15.63
CA ALA A 95 7.22 -1.47 -16.23
C ALA A 95 5.72 -1.39 -15.90
N LEU A 96 5.38 -1.19 -14.61
CA LEU A 96 3.98 -1.14 -14.15
C LEU A 96 3.22 0.06 -14.73
N ILE A 97 3.88 1.21 -14.95
CA ILE A 97 3.31 2.35 -15.67
C ILE A 97 2.99 1.95 -17.11
N GLY A 98 3.93 1.31 -17.81
CA GLY A 98 3.71 0.84 -19.19
C GLY A 98 2.60 -0.21 -19.30
N GLU A 99 2.41 -1.03 -18.27
CA GLU A 99 1.42 -2.10 -18.21
C GLU A 99 0.01 -1.65 -17.81
N GLY A 100 -0.18 -0.40 -17.37
CA GLY A 100 -1.49 0.08 -16.91
C GLY A 100 -1.81 -0.27 -15.46
N ILE A 101 -0.86 -0.80 -14.69
CA ILE A 101 -1.10 -1.36 -13.36
C ILE A 101 -1.04 -0.25 -12.32
N ARG A 102 -2.09 -0.15 -11.50
CA ARG A 102 -2.12 0.81 -10.38
C ARG A 102 -1.08 0.44 -9.34
N VAL A 103 -0.32 1.40 -8.84
CA VAL A 103 0.73 1.18 -7.82
C VAL A 103 0.35 1.86 -6.49
N ARG A 104 0.49 1.15 -5.37
CA ARG A 104 0.63 1.74 -4.04
C ARG A 104 2.11 1.85 -3.72
N LEU A 105 2.62 3.05 -3.50
CA LEU A 105 4.01 3.29 -3.11
C LEU A 105 4.11 3.37 -1.58
N CYS A 106 5.01 2.60 -0.98
CA CYS A 106 5.37 2.70 0.44
C CYS A 106 6.90 2.73 0.60
N LYS A 107 7.42 3.00 1.81
CA LYS A 107 8.88 2.96 2.03
C LYS A 107 9.44 1.54 1.98
N GLY A 108 8.75 0.59 2.59
CA GLY A 108 9.29 -0.73 2.94
C GLY A 108 9.01 -1.02 4.41
N ALA A 109 8.87 -2.30 4.77
CA ALA A 109 8.51 -2.72 6.12
C ALA A 109 9.25 -3.98 6.61
N TYR A 110 10.12 -4.54 5.77
CA TYR A 110 10.91 -5.73 6.09
C TYR A 110 12.36 -5.33 6.37
N ASP A 111 13.09 -6.20 7.06
CA ASP A 111 14.53 -6.04 7.26
C ASP A 111 15.25 -6.71 6.10
N GLU A 112 15.78 -5.91 5.18
CA GLU A 112 16.34 -6.37 3.91
C GLU A 112 17.86 -6.17 3.88
N PRO A 113 18.60 -7.05 3.20
CA PRO A 113 20.05 -6.91 3.11
C PRO A 113 20.45 -5.68 2.26
N ALA A 114 21.61 -5.10 2.56
CA ALA A 114 22.05 -3.82 1.99
C ALA A 114 22.38 -3.87 0.47
N ASP A 115 22.56 -5.08 -0.06
CA ASP A 115 22.75 -5.34 -1.50
C ASP A 115 21.43 -5.22 -2.28
N VAL A 116 20.28 -5.50 -1.67
CA VAL A 116 18.96 -5.36 -2.31
C VAL A 116 18.24 -4.06 -1.94
N ALA A 117 18.52 -3.50 -0.76
CA ALA A 117 17.84 -2.31 -0.24
C ALA A 117 18.80 -1.16 0.11
N PHE A 118 18.30 0.08 0.04
CA PHE A 118 18.98 1.25 0.56
C PHE A 118 19.03 1.18 2.09
N ALA A 119 20.23 1.35 2.66
CA ALA A 119 20.43 1.24 4.10
C ALA A 119 20.12 2.55 4.85
N SER A 120 20.34 3.70 4.23
CA SER A 120 20.12 4.99 4.90
C SER A 120 18.71 5.52 4.68
N LYS A 121 18.14 6.14 5.73
CA LYS A 121 16.85 6.85 5.65
C LYS A 121 16.84 7.90 4.53
N ALA A 122 17.96 8.60 4.32
CA ALA A 122 18.05 9.65 3.31
C ALA A 122 17.90 9.08 1.89
N GLU A 123 18.55 7.95 1.59
CA GLU A 123 18.39 7.27 0.29
C GLU A 123 16.97 6.72 0.11
N VAL A 124 16.35 6.17 1.16
CA VAL A 124 14.96 5.66 1.10
C VAL A 124 13.97 6.80 0.85
N ASP A 125 14.14 7.93 1.53
CA ASP A 125 13.29 9.12 1.35
C ASP A 125 13.47 9.71 -0.04
N GLU A 126 14.70 9.76 -0.55
CA GLU A 126 14.98 10.26 -1.90
C GLU A 126 14.40 9.33 -2.97
N SER A 127 14.63 8.02 -2.85
CA SER A 127 13.98 7.03 -3.72
C SER A 127 12.46 7.15 -3.68
N TYR A 128 11.86 7.36 -2.50
CA TYR A 128 10.43 7.59 -2.39
C TYR A 128 9.98 8.82 -3.18
N ARG A 129 10.69 9.96 -3.07
CA ARG A 129 10.35 11.17 -3.82
C ARG A 129 10.42 10.92 -5.32
N VAL A 130 11.51 10.34 -5.82
CA VAL A 130 11.70 10.06 -7.25
C VAL A 130 10.58 9.17 -7.80
N LEU A 131 10.30 8.06 -7.12
CA LEU A 131 9.24 7.13 -7.55
C LEU A 131 7.84 7.75 -7.43
N MET A 132 7.61 8.54 -6.39
CA MET A 132 6.35 9.24 -6.18
C MET A 132 6.08 10.26 -7.30
N GLU A 133 7.05 11.11 -7.63
CA GLU A 133 6.93 12.08 -8.72
C GLU A 133 6.64 11.38 -10.05
N ARG A 134 7.36 10.29 -10.32
CA ARG A 134 7.15 9.49 -11.54
C ARG A 134 5.74 8.91 -11.62
N LEU A 135 5.26 8.32 -10.53
CA LEU A 135 3.90 7.76 -10.43
C LEU A 135 2.82 8.84 -10.51
N LEU A 136 3.03 10.01 -9.90
CA LEU A 136 2.07 11.11 -9.93
C LEU A 136 1.92 11.68 -11.33
N ARG A 137 3.03 11.81 -12.07
CA ARG A 137 3.04 12.33 -13.44
C ARG A 137 2.38 11.35 -14.41
N ASP A 138 2.81 10.10 -14.40
CA ASP A 138 2.53 9.15 -15.50
C ASP A 138 1.85 7.85 -15.06
N GLY A 139 1.65 7.65 -13.76
CA GLY A 139 1.03 6.46 -13.21
C GLY A 139 -0.50 6.41 -13.29
N HIS A 140 -1.02 5.21 -13.07
CA HIS A 140 -2.45 4.90 -13.14
C HIS A 140 -3.06 4.94 -11.74
N TYR A 141 -3.53 6.12 -11.32
CA TYR A 141 -4.15 6.34 -10.01
C TYR A 141 -3.31 5.79 -8.84
N PRO A 142 -2.12 6.36 -8.58
CA PRO A 142 -1.24 5.85 -7.55
C PRO A 142 -1.79 6.09 -6.14
N GLY A 143 -1.51 5.14 -5.25
CA GLY A 143 -1.72 5.29 -3.80
C GLY A 143 -0.42 5.71 -3.11
N ILE A 144 -0.38 6.91 -2.57
CA ILE A 144 0.79 7.43 -1.83
C ILE A 144 0.66 7.03 -0.36
N ALA A 145 1.26 5.88 0.00
CA ALA A 145 1.12 5.28 1.33
C ALA A 145 2.24 5.73 2.28
N THR A 146 2.00 6.83 3.00
CA THR A 146 2.95 7.39 3.97
C THR A 146 2.25 8.22 5.05
N HIS A 147 2.91 8.34 6.20
CA HIS A 147 2.54 9.27 7.29
C HIS A 147 3.56 10.39 7.46
N ASP A 148 4.53 10.46 6.56
CA ASP A 148 5.62 11.42 6.59
C ASP A 148 5.14 12.76 6.01
N GLU A 149 5.03 13.77 6.87
CA GLU A 149 4.54 15.10 6.49
C GLU A 149 5.39 15.75 5.40
N GLN A 150 6.69 15.51 5.39
CA GLN A 150 7.59 16.11 4.39
C GLN A 150 7.31 15.51 3.01
N LEU A 151 7.08 14.19 2.94
CA LEU A 151 6.73 13.53 1.68
C LEU A 151 5.32 13.92 1.20
N ILE A 152 4.37 14.11 2.12
CA ILE A 152 3.02 14.59 1.80
C ILE A 152 3.08 16.02 1.26
N ALA A 153 3.81 16.92 1.93
CA ALA A 153 4.00 18.30 1.46
C ALA A 153 4.65 18.31 0.07
N HIS A 154 5.71 17.52 -0.12
CA HIS A 154 6.39 17.37 -1.41
C HIS A 154 5.44 16.90 -2.52
N ALA A 155 4.61 15.89 -2.25
CA ALA A 155 3.60 15.41 -3.21
C ALA A 155 2.65 16.53 -3.63
N ARG A 156 2.15 17.31 -2.66
CA ARG A 156 1.23 18.43 -2.92
C ARG A 156 1.91 19.52 -3.77
N GLU A 157 3.11 19.94 -3.38
CA GLU A 157 3.89 20.94 -4.12
C GLU A 157 4.19 20.49 -5.55
N PHE A 158 4.60 19.24 -5.73
CA PHE A 158 4.84 18.65 -7.04
C PHE A 158 3.56 18.66 -7.89
N THR A 159 2.45 18.15 -7.36
CA THR A 159 1.17 18.07 -8.11
C THR A 159 0.62 19.44 -8.47
N GLN A 160 0.77 20.43 -7.58
CA GLN A 160 0.39 21.80 -7.87
C GLN A 160 1.23 22.39 -9.01
N ARG A 161 2.55 22.19 -8.98
CA ARG A 161 3.47 22.67 -10.02
C ARG A 161 3.19 22.04 -11.38
N GLU A 162 2.87 20.75 -11.41
CA GLU A 162 2.63 20.00 -12.65
C GLU A 162 1.17 20.05 -13.12
N GLY A 163 0.28 20.74 -12.38
CA GLY A 163 -1.15 20.83 -12.71
C GLY A 163 -1.92 19.51 -12.57
N ILE A 164 -1.47 18.61 -11.69
CA ILE A 164 -2.08 17.30 -11.44
C ILE A 164 -3.18 17.45 -10.38
N GLY A 165 -4.44 17.25 -10.78
CA GLY A 165 -5.58 17.38 -9.87
C GLY A 165 -5.65 16.26 -8.80
N PRO A 166 -6.30 16.52 -7.65
CA PRO A 166 -6.36 15.59 -6.52
C PRO A 166 -7.13 14.30 -6.82
N ALA A 167 -7.99 14.29 -7.85
CA ALA A 167 -8.70 13.09 -8.30
C ALA A 167 -7.80 12.09 -9.07
N ARG A 168 -6.53 12.43 -9.32
CA ARG A 168 -5.59 11.58 -10.06
C ARG A 168 -4.83 10.58 -9.18
N PHE A 169 -4.89 10.71 -7.85
CA PHE A 169 -4.19 9.86 -6.90
C PHE A 169 -4.90 9.87 -5.54
N GLU A 170 -4.46 9.03 -4.61
CA GLU A 170 -4.96 9.05 -3.23
C GLU A 170 -3.81 8.98 -2.23
N PHE A 171 -3.98 9.62 -1.07
CA PHE A 171 -3.11 9.38 0.08
C PHE A 171 -3.62 8.18 0.87
N GLN A 172 -2.71 7.36 1.37
CA GLN A 172 -3.06 6.14 2.10
C GLN A 172 -2.36 6.10 3.45
N MET A 173 -3.12 5.82 4.50
CA MET A 173 -2.61 5.82 5.87
C MET A 173 -3.12 4.62 6.65
N LEU A 174 -2.34 4.13 7.61
CA LEU A 174 -2.79 3.12 8.56
C LEU A 174 -3.87 3.65 9.51
N TYR A 175 -4.84 2.78 9.82
CA TYR A 175 -5.85 3.06 10.83
C TYR A 175 -5.23 3.42 12.19
N GLY A 176 -5.74 4.51 12.80
CA GLY A 176 -5.28 4.99 14.10
C GLY A 176 -4.01 5.86 14.07
N VAL A 177 -3.36 6.04 12.92
CA VAL A 177 -2.11 6.81 12.81
C VAL A 177 -2.36 8.13 12.09
N ARG A 178 -1.98 9.25 12.72
CA ARG A 178 -2.08 10.61 12.16
C ARG A 178 -3.48 10.97 11.64
N ARG A 179 -4.51 10.76 12.46
CA ARG A 179 -5.91 11.11 12.14
C ARG A 179 -6.08 12.60 11.82
N ASP A 180 -5.26 13.45 12.46
CA ASP A 180 -5.13 14.87 12.15
C ASP A 180 -4.81 15.11 10.67
N LEU A 181 -3.79 14.41 10.13
CA LEU A 181 -3.43 14.53 8.71
C LEU A 181 -4.50 13.94 7.79
N GLN A 182 -5.12 12.83 8.19
CA GLN A 182 -6.21 12.22 7.40
C GLN A 182 -7.34 13.22 7.18
N HIS A 183 -7.80 13.88 8.26
CA HIS A 183 -8.85 14.90 8.16
C HIS A 183 -8.40 16.15 7.39
N ALA A 184 -7.17 16.62 7.60
CA ALA A 184 -6.63 17.77 6.90
C ALA A 184 -6.58 17.54 5.38
N LEU A 185 -6.09 16.37 4.94
CA LEU A 185 -6.03 16.02 3.52
C LEU A 185 -7.41 15.92 2.87
N VAL A 186 -8.39 15.36 3.57
CA VAL A 186 -9.79 15.33 3.08
C VAL A 186 -10.35 16.75 2.97
N ALA A 187 -10.12 17.61 3.97
CA ALA A 187 -10.55 19.01 3.93
C ALA A 187 -9.91 19.79 2.77
N ASP A 188 -8.68 19.44 2.40
CA ASP A 188 -7.95 19.98 1.24
C ASP A 188 -8.39 19.37 -0.11
N GLY A 189 -9.40 18.48 -0.11
CA GLY A 189 -10.01 17.92 -1.32
C GLY A 189 -9.32 16.67 -1.88
N TYR A 190 -8.39 16.06 -1.13
CA TYR A 190 -7.74 14.80 -1.54
C TYR A 190 -8.56 13.58 -1.16
N THR A 191 -8.50 12.54 -1.99
CA THR A 191 -8.95 11.20 -1.58
C THR A 191 -7.95 10.63 -0.56
N VAL A 192 -8.47 10.21 0.59
CA VAL A 192 -7.71 9.52 1.63
C VAL A 192 -8.29 8.14 1.87
N ARG A 193 -7.46 7.10 1.78
CA ARG A 193 -7.85 5.72 2.10
C ARG A 193 -7.13 5.23 3.34
N VAL A 194 -7.90 4.73 4.31
CA VAL A 194 -7.36 4.21 5.56
C VAL A 194 -7.24 2.68 5.49
N TYR A 195 -6.05 2.15 5.74
CA TYR A 195 -5.81 0.71 5.81
C TYR A 195 -6.30 0.17 7.16
N VAL A 196 -7.39 -0.60 7.13
CA VAL A 196 -8.06 -1.17 8.31
C VAL A 196 -7.80 -2.68 8.39
N PRO A 197 -6.83 -3.13 9.19
CA PRO A 197 -6.64 -4.55 9.46
C PRO A 197 -7.78 -5.06 10.36
N TYR A 198 -8.27 -6.27 10.11
CA TYR A 198 -9.26 -6.94 10.95
C TYR A 198 -9.04 -8.46 10.88
N GLY A 199 -9.65 -9.19 11.82
CA GLY A 199 -9.50 -10.63 11.95
C GLY A 199 -9.06 -11.04 13.35
N ARG A 200 -9.11 -12.34 13.64
CA ARG A 200 -8.78 -12.88 14.97
C ARG A 200 -7.28 -12.83 15.26
N GLU A 201 -6.44 -12.87 14.23
CA GLU A 201 -4.98 -12.85 14.33
C GLU A 201 -4.39 -11.42 14.26
N TRP A 202 -4.94 -10.50 15.05
CA TRP A 202 -4.49 -9.10 15.09
C TRP A 202 -3.15 -8.92 15.82
N TYR A 203 -2.79 -9.85 16.72
CA TYR A 203 -1.63 -9.71 17.61
C TYR A 203 -0.28 -9.68 16.87
N PRO A 204 0.04 -10.58 15.91
CA PRO A 204 1.30 -10.51 15.17
C PRO A 204 1.45 -9.27 14.29
N TYR A 205 0.34 -8.75 13.76
CA TYR A 205 0.33 -7.48 13.02
C TYR A 205 0.63 -6.31 13.96
N PHE A 206 -0.04 -6.26 15.12
CA PHE A 206 0.17 -5.22 16.12
C PHE A 206 1.59 -5.23 16.69
N MET A 207 2.14 -6.41 17.01
CA MET A 207 3.50 -6.55 17.52
C MET A 207 4.57 -6.10 16.51
N ARG A 208 4.40 -6.39 15.21
CA ARG A 208 5.28 -5.84 14.17
C ARG A 208 5.23 -4.30 14.11
N ARG A 209 4.03 -3.71 14.19
CA ARG A 209 3.87 -2.24 14.24
C ARG A 209 4.52 -1.59 15.46
N LEU A 210 4.60 -2.30 16.60
CA LEU A 210 5.32 -1.86 17.79
C LEU A 210 6.83 -1.96 17.62
N ALA A 211 7.33 -3.07 17.06
CA ALA A 211 8.75 -3.32 16.88
C ALA A 211 9.41 -2.40 15.83
N GLU A 212 8.68 -2.05 14.76
CA GLU A 212 9.21 -1.23 13.66
C GLU A 212 9.45 0.26 14.02
N ARG A 213 8.97 0.75 15.16
CA ARG A 213 9.22 2.14 15.61
C ARG A 213 9.34 2.24 17.14
N PRO A 214 10.55 2.41 17.70
CA PRO A 214 10.74 2.67 19.14
C PRO A 214 9.94 3.89 19.65
N ALA A 215 9.73 4.88 18.79
CA ALA A 215 8.93 6.06 19.08
C ALA A 215 7.44 5.74 19.33
N ASN A 216 6.86 4.73 18.69
CA ASN A 216 5.48 4.30 18.94
C ASN A 216 5.34 3.64 20.31
N LEU A 217 6.36 2.90 20.74
CA LEU A 217 6.40 2.30 22.09
C LEU A 217 6.46 3.39 23.17
N LEU A 218 7.26 4.44 22.95
CA LEU A 218 7.34 5.60 23.84
C LEU A 218 6.01 6.39 23.86
N PHE A 219 5.34 6.51 22.71
CA PHE A 219 4.04 7.19 22.58
C PHE A 219 2.92 6.44 23.32
N LEU A 220 2.89 5.10 23.23
CA LEU A 220 1.94 4.25 23.96
C LEU A 220 2.19 4.25 25.48
N LEU A 221 3.46 4.20 25.91
CA LEU A 221 3.81 4.34 27.33
C LEU A 221 3.39 5.71 27.88
N ARG A 222 3.54 6.78 27.09
CA ARG A 222 3.08 8.13 27.48
C ARG A 222 1.56 8.24 27.61
N ASN A 223 0.80 7.54 26.76
CA ASN A 223 -0.67 7.54 26.86
C ASN A 223 -1.19 6.69 28.04
N LEU A 224 -0.53 5.57 28.36
CA LEU A 224 -0.87 4.76 29.55
C LEU A 224 -0.66 5.48 30.89
N VAL A 225 0.29 6.42 30.95
CA VAL A 225 0.51 7.27 32.13
C VAL A 225 -0.51 8.41 32.20
N ARG A 226 -1.10 8.80 31.07
CA ARG A 226 -2.06 9.91 30.98
C ARG A 226 -3.51 9.51 31.27
N ASP A 227 -3.86 8.22 31.13
CA ASP A 227 -5.17 7.66 31.48
C ASP A 227 -5.28 7.21 32.96
N ARG A 228 -4.32 7.59 33.82
CA ARG A 228 -4.38 7.38 35.28
C ARG A 228 -4.21 8.67 36.10
N GLY A 229 -4.49 9.83 35.51
CA GLY A 229 -4.46 11.14 36.17
C GLY A 229 -5.73 11.92 35.93
#